data_AF-A0A8H8UBG6-F1
#
_entry.id   AF-A0A8H8UBG6-F1
#
_cell.length_a   1.000
_cell.length_b   1.000
_cell.length_c   1.000
_cell.angle_alpha   90.00
_cell.angle_beta   90.00
_cell.angle_gamma   90.00
#
_symmetry.space_group_name_H-M   'P 1'
#
loop_
_entity.id
_entity.type
_entity.pdbx_description
1 polymer ?
#
loop_
_entity_poly.entity_id
_entity_poly.type
_entity_poly.pdbx_seq_one_letter_code
_entity_poly.pdbx_strand_id
1 'polypeptide(L)'
;MPSSPLPSDSAIPVATTSQDTSDSATTRAKSKSPTNIPTTLPIQHTPETPEQQAAQDIENIAAVQQAQDVIDIDSSTDAHSAYGESGYGTDSLLSASTSLASSVRNYAWENGRRYHRYREGEYPFPNDDSEQEREDMKHAMMVKLCQTLHFAPIGPDPQNILDIGTGTGIWAIEMGDQYPAANILGMDLRGWFELQEIHHFPYCHDGSMPSTSKLIEFWTVLHSALAVLGVDMNVTLRLADMMREAGFTNVTTRTFTFPWALLKMVGLYWRTIVTDGLLPIAMGPMTRGLGWDREQVEVFLVDVRNALMDPQVHCHMPLHIICGQKPE
;
A
#
# COMPACT_ATOMS: atom_id res chain seq x y z
N MET A 1 1.06 -3.44 -46.84
CA MET A 1 -0.14 -4.32 -46.81
C MET A 1 -0.97 -3.90 -45.60
N PRO A 2 -2.29 -3.72 -45.75
CA PRO A 2 -3.12 -3.00 -44.78
C PRO A 2 -3.53 -3.86 -43.58
N SER A 3 -3.84 -3.14 -42.50
CA SER A 3 -4.51 -3.49 -41.25
C SER A 3 -5.45 -4.70 -41.27
N SER A 4 -5.29 -5.58 -40.26
CA SER A 4 -6.36 -6.45 -39.76
C SER A 4 -6.73 -6.00 -38.34
N PRO A 5 -8.01 -5.80 -38.01
CA PRO A 5 -8.46 -5.28 -36.72
C PRO A 5 -8.49 -6.37 -35.65
N LEU A 6 -8.22 -5.97 -34.40
CA LEU A 6 -8.43 -6.77 -33.20
C LEU A 6 -9.94 -7.03 -32.99
N PRO A 7 -10.35 -8.25 -32.61
CA PRO A 7 -11.75 -8.56 -32.37
C PRO A 7 -12.27 -7.92 -31.07
N SER A 8 -13.45 -7.34 -31.18
CA SER A 8 -14.27 -6.69 -30.15
C SER A 8 -14.99 -7.68 -29.23
N ASP A 9 -15.14 -7.26 -27.97
CA ASP A 9 -16.17 -7.58 -26.97
C ASP A 9 -16.53 -9.03 -26.65
N SER A 10 -16.24 -9.41 -25.40
CA SER A 10 -17.08 -10.30 -24.62
C SER A 10 -17.48 -9.62 -23.31
N ALA A 11 -18.58 -8.88 -23.39
CA ALA A 11 -19.29 -8.31 -22.25
C ALA A 11 -19.81 -9.40 -21.30
N ILE A 12 -19.63 -9.17 -20.00
CA ILE A 12 -20.24 -9.97 -18.92
C ILE A 12 -21.73 -9.57 -18.82
N PRO A 13 -22.68 -10.53 -18.77
CA PRO A 13 -24.11 -10.21 -18.81
C PRO A 13 -24.60 -9.60 -17.49
N VAL A 14 -25.26 -8.44 -17.59
CA VAL A 14 -26.07 -7.83 -16.53
C VAL A 14 -27.44 -8.52 -16.53
N ALA A 15 -27.83 -9.08 -15.39
CA ALA A 15 -29.16 -9.65 -15.21
C ALA A 15 -30.19 -8.54 -14.97
N THR A 16 -31.11 -8.41 -15.93
CA THR A 16 -32.31 -7.59 -15.87
C THR A 16 -33.41 -8.35 -15.15
N THR A 17 -34.06 -7.74 -14.15
CA THR A 17 -35.43 -8.13 -13.77
C THR A 17 -36.29 -6.88 -13.74
N SER A 18 -37.28 -6.89 -14.63
CA SER A 18 -38.32 -5.88 -14.80
C SER A 18 -39.46 -6.04 -13.79
N GLN A 19 -39.82 -4.89 -13.21
CA GLN A 19 -41.13 -4.37 -12.81
C GLN A 19 -42.19 -5.31 -12.20
N ASP A 20 -42.74 -4.87 -11.06
CA ASP A 20 -44.19 -4.77 -10.98
C ASP A 20 -44.65 -3.53 -10.17
N THR A 21 -45.68 -2.89 -10.69
CA THR A 21 -46.26 -1.61 -10.28
C THR A 21 -47.45 -1.81 -9.33
N SER A 22 -47.61 -0.95 -8.33
CA SER A 22 -48.95 -0.57 -7.88
C SER A 22 -48.98 0.82 -7.25
N ASP A 23 -49.82 1.67 -7.83
CA ASP A 23 -50.20 3.00 -7.37
C ASP A 23 -51.00 2.96 -6.06
N SER A 24 -50.77 3.95 -5.20
CA SER A 24 -51.78 4.45 -4.25
C SER A 24 -51.42 5.86 -3.81
N ALA A 25 -52.19 6.81 -4.33
CA ALA A 25 -52.13 8.22 -3.97
C ALA A 25 -52.91 8.47 -2.66
N THR A 26 -52.28 9.17 -1.70
CA THR A 26 -53.02 9.85 -0.63
C THR A 26 -52.38 11.20 -0.31
N THR A 27 -53.10 12.27 -0.63
CA THR A 27 -52.86 13.65 -0.20
C THR A 27 -53.11 13.84 1.30
N ARG A 28 -52.21 14.51 2.05
CA ARG A 28 -52.56 15.65 2.95
C ARG A 28 -51.37 16.32 3.66
N ALA A 29 -51.50 17.65 3.77
CA ALA A 29 -51.08 18.55 4.86
C ALA A 29 -49.63 19.10 4.89
N LYS A 30 -49.53 20.39 4.56
CA LYS A 30 -48.48 21.32 4.98
C LYS A 30 -48.52 21.52 6.50
N SER A 31 -47.38 21.45 7.18
CA SER A 31 -47.17 21.98 8.53
C SER A 31 -45.85 22.77 8.59
N LYS A 32 -45.87 23.91 9.27
CA LYS A 32 -44.78 24.89 9.41
C LYS A 32 -43.90 24.54 10.62
N SER A 33 -42.57 24.52 10.41
CA SER A 33 -41.42 24.96 11.26
C SER A 33 -41.38 24.59 12.76
N PRO A 34 -40.21 24.22 13.33
CA PRO A 34 -39.15 25.22 13.56
C PRO A 34 -37.70 24.79 13.28
N THR A 35 -36.94 25.81 12.90
CA THR A 35 -35.49 25.91 12.79
C THR A 35 -34.79 25.57 14.11
N ASN A 36 -33.84 24.64 14.10
CA ASN A 36 -32.82 24.50 15.15
C ASN A 36 -31.45 24.37 14.47
N ILE A 37 -30.71 25.49 14.47
CA ILE A 37 -29.29 25.54 14.17
C ILE A 37 -28.56 25.34 15.50
N PRO A 38 -27.69 24.33 15.67
CA PRO A 38 -26.73 24.34 16.75
C PRO A 38 -25.60 25.31 16.39
N THR A 39 -25.56 26.44 17.09
CA THR A 39 -24.38 27.30 17.15
C THR A 39 -23.27 26.56 17.88
N THR A 40 -22.25 26.08 17.18
CA THR A 40 -20.97 25.71 17.80
C THR A 40 -20.07 26.95 17.84
N LEU A 41 -19.64 27.31 19.05
CA LEU A 41 -18.70 28.39 19.32
C LEU A 41 -17.32 28.05 18.70
N PRO A 42 -16.49 29.06 18.37
CA PRO A 42 -15.15 28.83 17.85
C PRO A 42 -14.27 28.19 18.95
N ILE A 43 -13.62 27.08 18.63
CA ILE A 43 -12.56 26.50 19.47
C ILE A 43 -11.36 27.45 19.37
N GLN A 44 -11.08 28.19 20.45
CA GLN A 44 -9.83 28.91 20.60
C GLN A 44 -8.72 27.89 20.91
N HIS A 45 -7.81 27.68 19.96
CA HIS A 45 -6.53 27.04 20.24
C HIS A 45 -5.74 27.96 21.17
N THR A 46 -5.58 27.53 22.41
CA THR A 46 -4.58 28.13 23.32
C THR A 46 -3.29 27.35 23.12
N PRO A 47 -2.14 27.98 22.85
CA PRO A 47 -0.87 27.26 22.75
C PRO A 47 -0.56 26.61 24.10
N GLU A 48 -0.21 25.31 24.07
CA GLU A 48 0.13 24.55 25.27
C GLU A 48 1.34 25.16 25.97
N THR A 49 1.28 25.21 27.31
CA THR A 49 2.38 25.76 28.09
C THR A 49 3.57 24.79 28.08
N PRO A 50 4.82 25.28 28.24
CA PRO A 50 6.01 24.42 28.32
C PRO A 50 5.91 23.32 29.39
N GLU A 51 5.11 23.52 30.44
CA GLU A 51 4.85 22.55 31.49
C GLU A 51 3.92 21.40 31.03
N GLN A 52 2.97 21.67 30.14
CA GLN A 52 2.11 20.64 29.55
C GLN A 52 2.88 19.78 28.54
N GLN A 53 3.75 20.40 27.75
CA GLN A 53 4.64 19.69 26.83
C GLN A 53 5.63 18.80 27.61
N ALA A 54 6.22 19.30 28.69
CA ALA A 54 7.13 18.52 29.53
C ALA A 54 6.43 17.34 30.24
N ALA A 55 5.16 17.51 30.64
CA ALA A 55 4.37 16.42 31.22
C ALA A 55 4.10 15.31 30.19
N GLN A 56 3.76 15.70 28.95
CA GLN A 56 3.54 14.75 27.85
C GLN A 56 4.84 14.01 27.47
N ASP A 57 5.97 14.71 27.47
CA ASP A 57 7.27 14.11 27.17
C ASP A 57 7.70 13.12 28.27
N ILE A 58 7.42 13.40 29.54
CA ILE A 58 7.66 12.47 30.65
C ILE A 58 6.77 11.23 30.55
N GLU A 59 5.49 11.40 30.18
CA GLU A 59 4.54 10.30 30.00
C GLU A 59 4.95 9.41 28.81
N ASN A 60 5.45 10.02 27.73
CA ASN A 60 6.00 9.31 26.57
C ASN A 60 7.30 8.56 26.92
N ILE A 61 8.18 9.14 27.73
CA ILE A 61 9.40 8.46 28.23
C ILE A 61 9.03 7.27 29.12
N ALA A 62 8.03 7.43 30.00
CA ALA A 62 7.54 6.35 30.85
C ALA A 62 6.91 5.21 30.03
N ALA A 63 6.17 5.53 28.95
CA ALA A 63 5.61 4.53 28.04
C ALA A 63 6.70 3.76 27.27
N VAL A 64 7.79 4.43 26.87
CA VAL A 64 8.96 3.78 26.26
C VAL A 64 9.68 2.87 27.26
N GLN A 65 9.85 3.32 28.51
CA GLN A 65 10.47 2.51 29.56
C GLN A 65 9.62 1.27 29.90
N GLN A 66 8.30 1.41 29.92
CA GLN A 66 7.37 0.31 30.20
C GLN A 66 7.30 -0.72 29.05
N ALA A 67 7.54 -0.30 27.81
CA ALA A 67 7.72 -1.20 26.68
C ALA A 67 9.08 -1.96 26.72
N GLN A 68 10.04 -1.47 27.49
CA GLN A 68 11.37 -2.08 27.67
C GLN A 68 11.35 -3.26 28.67
N ASP A 69 10.41 -3.28 29.63
CA ASP A 69 10.37 -4.24 30.74
C ASP A 69 9.46 -5.47 30.51
N VAL A 70 8.84 -5.63 29.33
CA VAL A 70 7.87 -6.73 29.05
C VAL A 70 8.51 -8.00 28.44
N ILE A 71 9.84 -8.10 28.38
CA ILE A 71 10.50 -9.36 27.99
C ILE A 71 11.37 -9.86 29.15
N ASP A 72 10.71 -10.46 30.14
CA ASP A 72 11.38 -11.33 31.12
C ASP A 72 11.02 -12.78 30.76
N ILE A 73 11.98 -13.50 30.16
CA ILE A 73 11.89 -14.95 29.98
C ILE A 73 12.35 -15.56 31.30
N ASP A 74 11.39 -16.08 32.07
CA ASP A 74 11.62 -16.81 33.32
C ASP A 74 12.56 -18.00 33.08
N SER A 75 13.83 -17.84 33.46
CA SER A 75 14.82 -18.90 33.48
C SER A 75 14.91 -19.50 34.88
N SER A 76 13.86 -20.18 35.34
CA SER A 76 13.95 -21.06 36.51
C SER A 76 14.34 -22.48 36.06
N THR A 77 15.65 -22.73 36.01
CA THR A 77 16.21 -24.09 35.97
C THR A 77 16.00 -24.77 37.32
N ASP A 78 15.06 -25.72 37.39
CA ASP A 78 15.07 -26.75 38.43
C ASP A 78 15.77 -28.00 37.88
N ALA A 79 16.91 -28.30 38.48
CA ALA A 79 17.73 -29.46 38.20
C ALA A 79 17.16 -30.70 38.90
N HIS A 80 16.66 -31.67 38.14
CA HIS A 80 16.66 -33.07 38.54
C HIS A 80 17.09 -33.99 37.40
N SER A 81 18.27 -34.57 37.59
CA SER A 81 18.87 -35.68 36.85
C SER A 81 17.98 -36.93 36.82
N ALA A 82 17.88 -37.63 35.68
CA ALA A 82 18.66 -38.86 35.42
C ALA A 82 18.13 -39.70 34.22
N TYR A 83 19.09 -40.21 33.43
CA TYR A 83 19.04 -41.35 32.47
C TYR A 83 18.36 -41.21 31.09
N GLY A 84 19.16 -41.43 30.03
CA GLY A 84 18.71 -42.05 28.77
C GLY A 84 19.23 -41.39 27.48
N GLU A 85 20.19 -42.03 26.82
CA GLU A 85 20.74 -41.70 25.49
C GLU A 85 19.69 -41.62 24.37
N SER A 86 19.83 -40.66 23.45
CA SER A 86 20.06 -40.90 22.00
C SER A 86 19.97 -39.58 21.23
N GLY A 87 20.93 -39.37 20.32
CA GLY A 87 21.26 -38.06 19.76
C GLY A 87 20.34 -37.56 18.66
N TYR A 88 20.22 -36.23 18.60
CA TYR A 88 20.27 -35.39 17.40
C TYR A 88 20.76 -34.01 17.88
N GLY A 89 21.76 -33.46 17.20
CA GLY A 89 22.34 -32.16 17.55
C GLY A 89 21.35 -31.02 17.35
N THR A 90 20.98 -30.35 18.43
CA THR A 90 20.02 -29.23 18.45
C THR A 90 20.71 -27.89 18.15
N ASP A 91 21.45 -27.81 17.05
CA ASP A 91 22.08 -26.55 16.62
C ASP A 91 21.25 -25.79 15.56
N SER A 92 20.07 -26.29 15.17
CA SER A 92 19.28 -25.69 14.07
C SER A 92 18.23 -24.65 14.49
N LEU A 93 18.03 -24.38 15.79
CA LEU A 93 17.03 -23.39 16.25
C LEU A 93 17.62 -22.04 16.67
N LEU A 94 18.95 -21.90 16.70
CA LEU A 94 19.60 -20.67 17.16
C LEU A 94 19.90 -19.67 16.04
N SER A 95 19.66 -20.00 14.76
CA SER A 95 19.95 -19.11 13.63
C SER A 95 18.79 -18.19 13.21
N ALA A 96 17.62 -18.26 13.86
CA ALA A 96 16.43 -17.48 13.49
C ALA A 96 16.38 -16.06 14.09
N SER A 97 17.47 -15.57 14.69
CA SER A 97 17.56 -14.19 15.17
C SER A 97 18.96 -13.64 14.98
N THR A 98 19.29 -13.31 13.73
CA THR A 98 20.37 -12.34 13.49
C THR A 98 19.87 -10.99 14.01
N SER A 99 20.46 -10.49 15.09
CA SER A 99 20.04 -9.22 15.69
C SER A 99 20.18 -8.09 14.67
N LEU A 100 19.11 -7.34 14.44
CA LEU A 100 19.15 -6.07 13.71
C LEU A 100 20.26 -5.21 14.34
N ALA A 101 21.27 -4.83 13.55
CA ALA A 101 22.28 -3.89 14.01
C ALA A 101 21.60 -2.63 14.55
N SER A 102 22.05 -2.09 15.68
CA SER A 102 21.42 -0.93 16.33
C SER A 102 21.26 0.28 15.41
N SER A 103 22.15 0.42 14.41
CA SER A 103 22.09 1.43 13.35
C SER A 103 20.87 1.33 12.44
N VAL A 104 20.28 0.13 12.29
CA VAL A 104 19.07 -0.11 11.48
C VAL A 104 17.81 0.39 12.19
N ARG A 105 17.84 0.52 13.53
CA ARG A 105 16.72 1.07 14.32
C ARG A 105 16.66 2.59 14.35
N ASN A 106 17.68 3.26 13.83
CA ASN A 106 17.69 4.72 13.79
C ASN A 106 16.78 5.19 12.66
N TYR A 107 15.74 5.95 13.01
CA TYR A 107 14.84 6.58 12.03
C TYR A 107 15.27 8.02 11.74
N ALA A 108 14.90 8.50 10.55
CA ALA A 108 14.91 9.92 10.21
C ALA A 108 13.50 10.48 10.36
N TRP A 109 13.37 11.72 10.81
CA TRP A 109 12.08 12.38 10.99
C TRP A 109 12.07 13.69 10.22
N GLU A 110 11.09 13.86 9.34
CA GLU A 110 10.92 15.07 8.54
C GLU A 110 9.43 15.39 8.40
N ASN A 111 9.05 16.66 8.61
CA ASN A 111 7.66 17.12 8.52
C ASN A 111 6.66 16.33 9.39
N GLY A 112 7.13 15.76 10.50
CA GLY A 112 6.33 14.94 11.42
C GLY A 112 6.13 13.48 10.95
N ARG A 113 6.88 13.04 9.93
CA ARG A 113 6.80 11.69 9.36
C ARG A 113 8.10 10.93 9.58
N ARG A 114 8.00 9.60 9.74
CA ARG A 114 9.15 8.71 9.93
C ARG A 114 9.66 8.21 8.58
N TYR A 115 10.98 8.18 8.39
CA TYR A 115 11.64 7.67 7.19
C TYR A 115 12.76 6.70 7.56
N HIS A 116 13.13 5.85 6.60
CA HIS A 116 14.31 5.00 6.70
C HIS A 116 15.60 5.84 6.71
N ARG A 117 16.56 5.48 7.57
CA ARG A 117 17.86 6.15 7.66
C ARG A 117 18.97 5.49 6.84
N TYR A 118 18.80 4.23 6.46
CA TYR A 118 19.72 3.59 5.54
C TYR A 118 19.62 4.28 4.17
N ARG A 119 20.73 4.84 3.69
CA ARG A 119 20.76 5.73 2.51
C ARG A 119 19.72 6.84 2.58
N GLU A 120 19.78 7.57 3.70
CA GLU A 120 18.89 8.69 4.01
C GLU A 120 18.69 9.62 2.80
N GLY A 121 17.41 9.88 2.47
CA GLY A 121 17.01 10.72 1.35
C GLY A 121 16.83 10.01 0.01
N GLU A 122 17.34 8.78 -0.19
CA GLU A 122 17.14 8.04 -1.44
C GLU A 122 15.71 7.50 -1.59
N TYR A 123 15.09 7.04 -0.49
CA TYR A 123 13.71 6.59 -0.49
C TYR A 123 12.78 7.74 -0.08
N PRO A 124 11.95 8.27 -1.00
CA PRO A 124 11.24 9.53 -0.76
C PRO A 124 9.96 9.38 0.08
N PHE A 125 9.56 8.15 0.45
CA PHE A 125 8.30 7.86 1.12
C PHE A 125 8.49 7.52 2.61
N PRO A 126 7.52 7.91 3.47
CA PRO A 126 7.56 7.59 4.89
C PRO A 126 7.30 6.10 5.17
N ASN A 127 7.64 5.68 6.39
CA ASN A 127 7.50 4.31 6.88
C ASN A 127 6.96 4.24 8.34
N ASP A 128 6.29 5.31 8.79
CA ASP A 128 5.56 5.33 10.06
C ASP A 128 4.39 4.35 10.09
N ASP A 129 3.82 4.15 11.27
CA ASP A 129 2.82 3.10 11.52
C ASP A 129 1.55 3.32 10.66
N SER A 130 1.17 4.58 10.42
CA SER A 130 0.07 4.91 9.50
C SER A 130 0.35 4.49 8.05
N GLU A 131 1.59 4.61 7.57
CA GLU A 131 1.95 4.09 6.23
C GLU A 131 1.96 2.56 6.20
N GLN A 132 2.37 1.91 7.29
CA GLN A 132 2.35 0.45 7.39
C GLN A 132 0.93 -0.08 7.32
N GLU A 133 -0.01 0.52 8.06
CA GLU A 133 -1.44 0.21 7.98
C GLU A 133 -1.99 0.40 6.55
N ARG A 134 -1.52 1.43 5.84
CA ARG A 134 -1.90 1.68 4.44
C ARG A 134 -1.36 0.58 3.51
N GLU A 135 -0.12 0.14 3.68
CA GLU A 135 0.44 -0.97 2.90
C GLU A 135 -0.24 -2.31 3.24
N ASP A 136 -0.63 -2.54 4.49
CA ASP A 136 -1.41 -3.73 4.88
C ASP A 136 -2.79 -3.75 4.22
N MET A 137 -3.46 -2.59 4.14
CA MET A 137 -4.72 -2.47 3.41
C MET A 137 -4.53 -2.75 1.91
N LYS A 138 -3.40 -2.31 1.33
CA LYS A 138 -3.05 -2.60 -0.06
C LYS A 138 -2.83 -4.09 -0.28
N HIS A 139 -2.14 -4.78 0.63
CA HIS A 139 -2.01 -6.24 0.59
C HIS A 139 -3.39 -6.93 0.61
N ALA A 140 -4.25 -6.59 1.58
CA ALA A 140 -5.59 -7.14 1.68
C ALA A 140 -6.43 -6.90 0.41
N MET A 141 -6.32 -5.71 -0.20
CA MET A 141 -6.94 -5.39 -1.48
C MET A 141 -6.40 -6.27 -2.61
N MET A 142 -5.09 -6.46 -2.71
CA MET A 142 -4.43 -7.26 -3.74
C MET A 142 -4.84 -8.74 -3.64
N VAL A 143 -4.83 -9.32 -2.44
CA VAL A 143 -5.32 -10.69 -2.19
C VAL A 143 -6.79 -10.83 -2.61
N LYS A 144 -7.62 -9.85 -2.26
CA LYS A 144 -9.05 -9.87 -2.63
C LYS A 144 -9.27 -9.79 -4.14
N LEU A 145 -8.48 -8.98 -4.84
CA LEU A 145 -8.56 -8.78 -6.28
C LEU A 145 -8.03 -9.99 -7.06
N CYS A 146 -6.85 -10.48 -6.68
CA CYS A 146 -6.15 -11.55 -7.40
C CYS A 146 -6.66 -12.95 -7.02
N GLN A 147 -7.24 -13.10 -5.82
CA GLN A 147 -7.69 -14.38 -5.25
C GLN A 147 -6.59 -15.43 -5.08
N THR A 148 -5.33 -15.01 -5.17
CA THR A 148 -4.10 -15.81 -5.00
C THR A 148 -2.95 -14.87 -4.64
N LEU A 149 -1.90 -15.39 -4.00
CA LEU A 149 -0.72 -14.62 -3.60
C LEU A 149 0.30 -14.43 -4.73
N HIS A 150 0.29 -15.31 -5.73
CA HIS A 150 1.19 -15.27 -6.88
C HIS A 150 0.55 -15.91 -8.11
N PHE A 151 1.06 -15.54 -9.29
CA PHE A 151 0.67 -16.12 -10.58
C PHE A 151 1.79 -16.91 -11.27
N ALA A 152 3.03 -16.79 -10.79
CA ALA A 152 4.18 -17.53 -11.25
C ALA A 152 3.96 -19.04 -11.09
N PRO A 153 4.23 -19.85 -12.11
CA PRO A 153 4.01 -21.29 -12.07
C PRO A 153 5.17 -22.01 -11.35
N ILE A 154 5.22 -21.83 -10.02
CA ILE A 154 6.28 -22.37 -9.15
C ILE A 154 6.05 -23.81 -8.66
N GLY A 155 4.94 -24.43 -9.07
CA GLY A 155 4.57 -25.78 -8.64
C GLY A 155 4.06 -25.86 -7.19
N PRO A 156 3.79 -27.07 -6.67
CA PRO A 156 3.22 -27.26 -5.34
C PRO A 156 4.26 -27.25 -4.20
N ASP A 157 5.56 -27.42 -4.51
CA ASP A 157 6.63 -27.59 -3.51
C ASP A 157 7.86 -26.73 -3.85
N PRO A 158 7.71 -25.40 -3.90
CA PRO A 158 8.83 -24.50 -4.14
C PRO A 158 9.82 -24.59 -2.97
N GLN A 159 11.10 -24.82 -3.27
CA GLN A 159 12.11 -24.98 -2.21
C GLN A 159 12.59 -23.63 -1.65
N ASN A 160 12.62 -22.58 -2.48
CA ASN A 160 13.07 -21.26 -2.07
C ASN A 160 12.19 -20.16 -2.68
N ILE A 161 11.76 -19.20 -1.87
CA ILE A 161 11.01 -18.00 -2.28
C ILE A 161 11.71 -16.77 -1.70
N LEU A 162 11.84 -15.72 -2.51
CA LEU A 162 12.43 -14.44 -2.11
C LEU A 162 11.40 -13.32 -2.28
N ASP A 163 11.16 -12.57 -1.20
CA ASP A 163 10.34 -11.36 -1.20
C ASP A 163 11.25 -10.11 -1.21
N ILE A 164 11.19 -9.32 -2.28
CA ILE A 164 11.96 -8.08 -2.43
C ILE A 164 11.02 -6.90 -2.19
N GLY A 165 11.36 -6.07 -1.20
CA GLY A 165 10.48 -4.98 -0.79
C GLY A 165 9.34 -5.46 0.11
N THR A 166 9.66 -6.36 1.04
CA THR A 166 8.71 -7.08 1.91
C THR A 166 7.74 -6.21 2.74
N GLY A 167 8.03 -4.91 2.88
CA GLY A 167 7.18 -3.98 3.62
C GLY A 167 6.97 -4.44 5.06
N THR A 168 5.72 -4.66 5.44
CA THR A 168 5.32 -5.18 6.76
C THR A 168 5.55 -6.69 6.91
N GLY A 169 5.82 -7.40 5.82
CA GLY A 169 6.11 -8.83 5.80
C GLY A 169 4.88 -9.74 5.71
N ILE A 170 3.67 -9.20 5.63
CA ILE A 170 2.43 -10.01 5.58
C ILE A 170 2.46 -10.99 4.40
N TRP A 171 2.87 -10.54 3.21
CA TRP A 171 2.95 -11.40 2.03
C TRP A 171 3.91 -12.58 2.25
N ALA A 172 5.09 -12.33 2.84
CA ALA A 172 6.07 -13.38 3.13
C ALA A 172 5.53 -14.39 4.16
N ILE A 173 4.81 -13.93 5.18
CA ILE A 173 4.18 -14.80 6.19
C ILE A 173 3.12 -15.70 5.52
N GLU A 174 2.21 -15.12 4.74
CA GLU A 174 1.14 -15.88 4.08
C GLU A 174 1.70 -16.89 3.05
N MET A 175 2.78 -16.55 2.34
CA MET A 175 3.48 -17.50 1.47
C MET A 175 4.15 -18.64 2.25
N GLY A 176 4.71 -18.36 3.43
CA GLY A 176 5.27 -19.38 4.33
C GLY A 176 4.20 -20.34 4.85
N ASP A 177 3.02 -19.82 5.18
CA ASP A 177 1.86 -20.65 5.58
C ASP A 177 1.34 -21.49 4.41
N GLN A 178 1.31 -20.92 3.19
CA GLN A 178 0.89 -21.64 1.98
C GLN A 178 1.89 -22.74 1.57
N TYR A 179 3.19 -22.51 1.80
CA TYR A 179 4.28 -23.41 1.44
C TYR A 179 5.20 -23.69 2.64
N PRO A 180 4.77 -24.51 3.61
CA PRO A 180 5.52 -24.73 4.86
C PRO A 180 6.86 -25.46 4.67
N ALA A 181 7.05 -26.10 3.51
CA ALA A 181 8.31 -26.74 3.12
C ALA A 181 9.30 -25.78 2.44
N ALA A 182 8.84 -24.59 2.03
CA ALA A 182 9.69 -23.61 1.38
C ALA A 182 10.58 -22.91 2.39
N ASN A 183 11.85 -22.73 2.05
CA ASN A 183 12.73 -21.85 2.79
C ASN A 183 12.65 -20.43 2.21
N ILE A 184 12.23 -19.46 3.01
CA ILE A 184 12.16 -18.06 2.57
C ILE A 184 13.52 -17.42 2.86
N LEU A 185 14.35 -17.28 1.82
CA LEU A 185 15.73 -16.80 1.93
C LEU A 185 15.95 -15.51 1.14
N GLY A 186 16.82 -14.65 1.69
CA GLY A 186 17.51 -13.58 0.98
C GLY A 186 18.66 -14.12 0.10
N MET A 187 18.41 -14.31 -1.20
CA MET A 187 19.37 -14.52 -2.33
C MET A 187 19.91 -15.95 -2.63
N ASP A 188 19.55 -16.53 -3.80
CA ASP A 188 20.39 -16.84 -5.00
C ASP A 188 19.48 -17.35 -6.16
N LEU A 189 19.99 -17.24 -7.38
CA LEU A 189 19.34 -16.86 -8.62
C LEU A 189 19.04 -18.05 -9.57
N ARG A 190 17.96 -18.79 -9.32
CA ARG A 190 17.27 -19.63 -10.32
C ARG A 190 15.77 -19.67 -10.00
N GLY A 191 14.90 -19.53 -11.02
CA GLY A 191 13.46 -19.68 -10.83
C GLY A 191 12.61 -18.64 -11.56
N TRP A 192 11.36 -18.55 -11.13
CA TRP A 192 10.42 -17.52 -11.57
C TRP A 192 10.60 -16.25 -10.76
N PHE A 193 10.47 -15.14 -11.44
CA PHE A 193 10.44 -13.80 -10.87
C PHE A 193 9.08 -13.19 -11.17
N GLU A 194 8.43 -12.65 -10.14
CA GLU A 194 7.13 -12.00 -10.25
C GLU A 194 7.20 -10.59 -9.68
N LEU A 195 6.63 -9.63 -10.41
CA LEU A 195 6.44 -8.24 -10.00
C LEU A 195 4.94 -7.96 -9.96
N GLN A 196 4.44 -7.47 -8.83
CA GLN A 196 3.05 -7.07 -8.65
C GLN A 196 2.97 -5.56 -8.46
N GLU A 197 2.77 -4.83 -9.56
CA GLU A 197 3.01 -3.40 -9.61
C GLU A 197 1.79 -2.62 -10.08
N ILE A 198 1.39 -1.60 -9.32
CA ILE A 198 0.31 -0.68 -9.71
C ILE A 198 0.92 0.47 -10.50
N HIS A 199 0.39 0.75 -11.69
CA HIS A 199 0.74 1.97 -12.40
C HIS A 199 -0.04 3.13 -11.78
N HIS A 200 0.65 3.98 -11.03
CA HIS A 200 0.08 5.08 -10.25
C HIS A 200 -0.25 6.29 -11.13
N PHE A 201 -1.17 6.10 -12.08
CA PHE A 201 -1.73 7.15 -12.91
C PHE A 201 -3.20 6.82 -13.24
N PRO A 202 -4.16 7.75 -13.08
CA PRO A 202 -5.57 7.46 -13.24
C PRO A 202 -5.95 7.37 -14.72
N TYR A 203 -6.63 6.29 -15.09
CA TYR A 203 -7.21 6.09 -16.42
C TYR A 203 -8.73 6.17 -16.36
N CYS A 204 -9.33 6.79 -17.36
CA CYS A 204 -10.77 6.94 -17.50
C CYS A 204 -11.16 6.59 -18.95
N HIS A 205 -12.09 5.64 -19.11
CA HIS A 205 -12.49 5.11 -20.42
C HIS A 205 -13.79 5.72 -20.95
N ASP A 206 -14.65 6.24 -20.07
CA ASP A 206 -15.97 6.77 -20.42
C ASP A 206 -15.98 8.31 -20.55
N GLY A 207 -14.82 8.95 -20.41
CA GLY A 207 -14.67 10.40 -20.53
C GLY A 207 -15.22 11.18 -19.33
N SER A 208 -15.61 10.51 -18.24
CA SER A 208 -16.15 11.17 -17.06
C SER A 208 -15.13 12.04 -16.32
N MET A 209 -13.83 11.85 -16.56
CA MET A 209 -12.75 12.61 -15.95
C MET A 209 -12.28 13.72 -16.92
N PRO A 210 -12.56 15.01 -16.64
CA PRO A 210 -12.09 16.11 -17.48
C PRO A 210 -10.56 16.18 -17.48
N SER A 211 -9.96 16.64 -18.58
CA SER A 211 -8.51 16.85 -18.67
C SER A 211 -7.97 17.89 -17.68
N THR A 212 -8.84 18.77 -17.17
CA THR A 212 -8.55 19.76 -16.12
C THR A 212 -8.75 19.22 -14.70
N SER A 213 -8.97 17.91 -14.54
CA SER A 213 -9.20 17.30 -13.23
C SER A 213 -8.00 17.51 -12.30
N LYS A 214 -8.27 17.97 -11.08
CA LYS A 214 -7.27 18.11 -10.02
C LYS A 214 -6.61 16.79 -9.65
N LEU A 215 -7.29 15.67 -9.92
CA LEU A 215 -6.69 14.35 -9.77
C LEU A 215 -5.61 14.09 -10.83
N ILE A 216 -5.84 14.43 -12.10
CA ILE A 216 -4.81 14.32 -13.15
C ILE A 216 -3.64 15.27 -12.84
N GLU A 217 -3.94 16.49 -12.40
CA GLU A 217 -2.94 17.48 -12.01
C GLU A 217 -2.05 16.95 -10.87
N PHE A 218 -2.63 16.34 -9.84
CA PHE A 218 -1.90 15.72 -8.74
C PHE A 218 -0.84 14.72 -9.22
N TRP A 219 -1.24 13.72 -10.01
CA TRP A 219 -0.31 12.70 -10.48
C TRP A 219 0.73 13.26 -11.46
N THR A 220 0.38 14.30 -12.22
CA THR A 220 1.31 14.99 -13.12
C THR A 220 2.38 15.76 -12.34
N VAL A 221 1.98 16.50 -11.31
CA VAL A 221 2.90 17.22 -10.42
C VAL A 221 3.79 16.24 -9.66
N LEU A 222 3.20 15.17 -9.10
CA LEU A 222 3.94 14.13 -8.39
C LEU A 222 4.98 13.45 -9.29
N HIS A 223 4.62 13.10 -10.53
CA HIS A 223 5.54 12.53 -11.49
C HIS A 223 6.69 13.49 -11.82
N SER A 224 6.39 14.77 -12.02
CA SER A 224 7.42 15.79 -12.27
C SER A 224 8.38 15.94 -11.08
N ALA A 225 7.84 15.91 -9.86
CA ALA A 225 8.61 15.99 -8.62
C ALA A 225 9.54 14.78 -8.44
N LEU A 226 9.01 13.57 -8.63
CA LEU A 226 9.76 12.32 -8.54
C LEU A 226 10.83 12.20 -9.63
N ALA A 227 10.56 12.70 -10.84
CA ALA A 227 11.55 12.71 -11.92
C ALA A 227 12.80 13.54 -11.58
N VAL A 228 12.64 14.68 -10.88
CA VAL A 228 13.78 15.47 -10.37
C VAL A 228 14.61 14.67 -9.36
N LEU A 229 13.96 13.80 -8.59
CA LEU A 229 14.59 12.90 -7.63
C LEU A 229 15.11 11.60 -8.27
N GLY A 230 15.06 11.47 -9.61
CA GLY A 230 15.56 10.31 -10.34
C GLY A 230 14.61 9.10 -10.33
N VAL A 231 13.35 9.28 -9.95
CA VAL A 231 12.33 8.21 -9.91
C VAL A 231 11.39 8.34 -11.11
N ASP A 232 11.36 7.32 -11.97
CA ASP A 232 10.44 7.22 -13.11
C ASP A 232 9.17 6.44 -12.73
N MET A 233 8.04 7.12 -12.61
CA MET A 233 6.76 6.49 -12.28
C MET A 233 6.20 5.61 -13.41
N ASN A 234 6.67 5.78 -14.65
CA ASN A 234 6.24 4.98 -15.79
C ASN A 234 7.09 3.72 -15.98
N VAL A 235 8.06 3.45 -15.09
CA VAL A 235 8.86 2.22 -15.13
C VAL A 235 7.98 0.98 -15.13
N THR A 236 6.82 1.00 -14.44
CA THR A 236 5.84 -0.09 -14.41
C THR A 236 5.44 -0.57 -15.81
N LEU A 237 5.30 0.36 -16.76
CA LEU A 237 4.90 0.06 -18.14
C LEU A 237 6.04 -0.61 -18.95
N ARG A 238 7.27 -0.49 -18.47
CA ARG A 238 8.50 -1.00 -19.09
C ARG A 238 8.98 -2.32 -18.47
N LEU A 239 8.46 -2.71 -17.31
CA LEU A 239 9.03 -3.83 -16.52
C LEU A 239 9.12 -5.14 -17.31
N ALA A 240 8.11 -5.47 -18.12
CA ALA A 240 8.15 -6.66 -18.95
C ALA A 240 9.26 -6.60 -20.02
N ASP A 241 9.47 -5.44 -20.64
CA ASP A 241 10.53 -5.26 -21.62
C ASP A 241 11.91 -5.27 -20.95
N MET A 242 12.06 -4.62 -19.80
CA MET A 242 13.27 -4.67 -19.00
C MET A 242 13.62 -6.10 -18.58
N MET A 243 12.62 -6.90 -18.22
CA MET A 243 12.79 -8.31 -17.89
C MET A 243 13.29 -9.11 -19.11
N ARG A 244 12.73 -8.86 -20.30
CA ARG A 244 13.23 -9.47 -21.56
C ARG A 244 14.65 -9.03 -21.90
N GLU A 245 14.96 -7.75 -21.77
CA GLU A 245 16.29 -7.17 -22.01
C GLU A 245 17.34 -7.74 -21.04
N ALA A 246 16.94 -8.03 -19.80
CA ALA A 246 17.77 -8.72 -18.81
C ALA A 246 17.94 -10.23 -19.08
N GLY A 247 17.35 -10.76 -20.15
CA GLY A 247 17.52 -12.14 -20.60
C GLY A 247 16.52 -13.15 -20.03
N PHE A 248 15.48 -12.71 -19.31
CA PHE A 248 14.43 -13.61 -18.84
C PHE A 248 13.64 -14.20 -20.02
N THR A 249 13.25 -15.46 -19.87
CA THR A 249 12.38 -16.17 -20.80
C THR A 249 10.97 -16.27 -20.23
N ASN A 250 10.00 -16.69 -21.05
CA ASN A 250 8.59 -16.87 -20.64
C ASN A 250 7.95 -15.63 -19.97
N VAL A 251 8.34 -14.44 -20.42
CA VAL A 251 7.85 -13.17 -19.85
C VAL A 251 6.39 -12.94 -20.23
N THR A 252 5.52 -12.92 -19.22
CA THR A 252 4.08 -12.67 -19.35
C THR A 252 3.65 -11.47 -18.52
N THR A 253 2.60 -10.79 -18.96
CA THR A 253 1.98 -9.67 -18.23
C THR A 253 0.49 -9.92 -18.13
N ARG A 254 -0.05 -9.88 -16.92
CA ARG A 254 -1.48 -9.85 -16.64
C ARG A 254 -1.83 -8.48 -16.11
N THR A 255 -2.90 -7.88 -16.61
CA THR A 255 -3.35 -6.57 -16.16
C THR A 255 -4.73 -6.69 -15.54
N PHE A 256 -4.86 -6.26 -14.29
CA PHE A 256 -6.13 -6.12 -13.60
C PHE A 256 -6.49 -4.65 -13.51
N THR A 257 -7.74 -4.32 -13.83
CA THR A 257 -8.27 -2.97 -13.63
C THR A 257 -9.31 -3.04 -12.54
N PHE A 258 -9.16 -2.22 -11.50
CA PHE A 258 -10.16 -2.10 -10.44
C PHE A 258 -10.78 -0.69 -10.49
N PRO A 259 -12.06 -0.58 -10.87
CA PRO A 259 -12.75 0.71 -10.94
C PRO A 259 -12.90 1.33 -9.55
N TRP A 260 -12.50 2.58 -9.45
CA TRP A 260 -12.49 3.39 -8.23
C TRP A 260 -13.91 3.69 -7.71
N ALA A 261 -14.82 4.00 -8.63
CA ALA A 261 -16.19 4.43 -8.29
C ALA A 261 -17.16 3.26 -8.05
N LEU A 262 -16.76 2.04 -8.40
CA LEU A 262 -17.58 0.87 -8.11
C LEU A 262 -17.46 0.58 -6.61
N LEU A 263 -18.59 0.71 -5.89
CA LEU A 263 -18.79 0.36 -4.47
C LEU A 263 -18.64 -1.15 -4.19
N LYS A 264 -17.78 -1.85 -4.93
CA LYS A 264 -17.26 -3.16 -4.57
C LYS A 264 -16.08 -2.93 -3.62
N MET A 265 -15.92 -3.82 -2.66
CA MET A 265 -14.91 -3.75 -1.59
C MET A 265 -13.51 -3.32 -2.06
N VAL A 266 -13.03 -3.84 -3.20
CA VAL A 266 -11.72 -3.50 -3.77
C VAL A 266 -11.62 -2.01 -4.17
N GLY A 267 -12.65 -1.45 -4.79
CA GLY A 267 -12.66 -0.02 -5.16
C GLY A 267 -12.73 0.90 -3.94
N LEU A 268 -13.41 0.46 -2.86
CA LEU A 268 -13.40 1.17 -1.58
C LEU A 268 -12.01 1.17 -0.94
N TYR A 269 -11.36 -0.01 -0.85
CA TYR A 269 -9.98 -0.08 -0.35
C TYR A 269 -9.05 0.81 -1.13
N TRP A 270 -9.08 0.75 -2.47
CA TRP A 270 -8.18 1.56 -3.27
C TRP A 270 -8.37 3.06 -3.05
N ARG A 271 -9.62 3.52 -3.04
CA ARG A 271 -9.90 4.93 -2.78
C ARG A 271 -9.39 5.35 -1.40
N THR A 272 -9.57 4.54 -0.36
CA THR A 272 -9.03 4.82 0.97
C THR A 272 -7.51 4.88 0.95
N ILE A 273 -6.83 3.89 0.35
CA ILE A 273 -5.37 3.86 0.19
C ILE A 273 -4.86 5.14 -0.48
N VAL A 274 -5.48 5.57 -1.58
CA VAL A 274 -5.06 6.80 -2.27
C VAL A 274 -5.35 8.03 -1.41
N THR A 275 -6.51 8.08 -0.74
CA THR A 275 -6.90 9.22 0.12
C THR A 275 -5.92 9.43 1.26
N ASP A 276 -5.64 8.37 2.01
CA ASP A 276 -4.75 8.40 3.17
C ASP A 276 -3.30 8.60 2.73
N GLY A 277 -2.96 8.13 1.52
CA GLY A 277 -1.67 8.32 0.89
C GLY A 277 -1.38 9.73 0.37
N LEU A 278 -2.39 10.57 0.10
CA LEU A 278 -2.20 11.84 -0.62
C LEU A 278 -1.11 12.73 -0.01
N LEU A 279 -1.23 13.05 1.28
CA LEU A 279 -0.26 13.91 1.97
C LEU A 279 1.12 13.25 2.10
N PRO A 280 1.24 12.02 2.64
CA PRO A 280 2.54 11.33 2.76
C PRO A 280 3.29 11.18 1.43
N ILE A 281 2.58 10.80 0.37
CA ILE A 281 3.17 10.57 -0.96
C ILE A 281 3.56 11.90 -1.62
N ALA A 282 2.81 12.97 -1.37
CA ALA A 282 3.10 14.28 -1.95
C ALA A 282 4.25 15.00 -1.26
N MET A 283 4.31 14.93 0.08
CA MET A 283 5.16 15.81 0.90
C MET A 283 6.63 15.69 0.50
N GLY A 284 7.23 14.50 0.58
CA GLY A 284 8.65 14.30 0.27
C GLY A 284 9.02 14.70 -1.17
N PRO A 285 8.31 14.19 -2.19
CA PRO A 285 8.59 14.55 -3.58
C PRO A 285 8.42 16.03 -3.88
N MET A 286 7.31 16.66 -3.47
CA MET A 286 7.03 18.06 -3.84
C MET A 286 7.95 19.04 -3.10
N THR A 287 8.28 18.79 -1.84
CA THR A 287 9.21 19.67 -1.10
C THR A 287 10.64 19.50 -1.59
N ARG A 288 11.15 18.27 -1.72
CA ARG A 288 12.54 18.01 -2.10
C ARG A 288 12.78 18.18 -3.60
N GLY A 289 11.84 17.75 -4.44
CA GLY A 289 11.94 17.77 -5.89
C GLY A 289 11.52 19.09 -6.54
N LEU A 290 10.45 19.73 -6.04
CA LEU A 290 9.95 20.99 -6.61
C LEU A 290 10.24 22.22 -5.74
N GLY A 291 10.79 22.03 -4.53
CA GLY A 291 11.09 23.13 -3.62
C GLY A 291 9.85 23.79 -3.01
N TRP A 292 8.70 23.10 -3.02
CA TRP A 292 7.48 23.61 -2.40
C TRP A 292 7.64 23.67 -0.89
N ASP A 293 7.00 24.64 -0.25
CA ASP A 293 6.82 24.62 1.19
C ASP A 293 5.64 23.70 1.59
N ARG A 294 5.55 23.40 2.89
CA ARG A 294 4.50 22.52 3.43
C ARG A 294 3.09 23.07 3.16
N GLU A 295 2.91 24.38 3.27
CA GLU A 295 1.61 25.03 3.15
C GLU A 295 1.11 24.95 1.70
N GLN A 296 1.99 25.14 0.72
CA GLN A 296 1.71 24.95 -0.70
C GLN A 296 1.23 23.52 -1.00
N VAL A 297 1.91 22.50 -0.45
CA VAL A 297 1.49 21.10 -0.60
C VAL A 297 0.11 20.88 0.03
N GLU A 298 -0.09 21.31 1.27
CA GLU A 298 -1.36 21.10 1.97
C GLU A 298 -2.55 21.79 1.28
N VAL A 299 -2.36 23.03 0.81
CA VAL A 299 -3.38 23.79 0.06
C VAL A 299 -3.68 23.11 -1.28
N PHE A 300 -2.65 22.68 -2.02
CA PHE A 300 -2.84 21.97 -3.28
C PHE A 300 -3.70 20.71 -3.09
N LEU A 301 -3.46 19.96 -2.03
CA LEU A 301 -4.18 18.71 -1.73
C LEU A 301 -5.65 18.91 -1.33
N VAL A 302 -6.10 20.13 -1.00
CA VAL A 302 -7.53 20.39 -0.71
C VAL A 302 -8.38 20.09 -1.94
N ASP A 303 -8.00 20.65 -3.09
CA ASP A 303 -8.75 20.46 -4.33
C ASP A 303 -8.61 19.04 -4.88
N VAL A 304 -7.46 18.40 -4.64
CA VAL A 304 -7.22 16.99 -5.02
C VAL A 304 -8.16 16.07 -4.26
N ARG A 305 -8.33 16.25 -2.93
CA ARG A 305 -9.27 15.47 -2.12
C ARG A 305 -10.71 15.61 -2.62
N ASN A 306 -11.11 16.81 -3.04
CA ASN A 306 -12.44 17.03 -3.61
C ASN A 306 -12.63 16.25 -4.91
N ALA A 307 -11.65 16.29 -5.82
CA ALA A 307 -11.69 15.52 -7.07
C ALA A 307 -11.64 14.00 -6.84
N LEU A 308 -10.90 13.55 -5.82
CA LEU A 308 -10.78 12.16 -5.39
C LEU A 308 -12.13 11.55 -4.98
N MET A 309 -13.00 12.39 -4.40
CA MET A 309 -14.29 12.01 -3.84
C MET A 309 -15.46 12.28 -4.79
N ASP A 310 -15.21 12.78 -6.00
CA ASP A 310 -16.26 13.05 -6.97
C ASP A 310 -16.90 11.73 -7.46
N PRO A 311 -18.18 11.45 -7.12
CA PRO A 311 -18.83 10.21 -7.50
C PRO A 311 -19.15 10.13 -9.00
N GLN A 312 -19.03 11.24 -9.74
CA GLN A 312 -19.22 11.26 -11.19
C GLN A 312 -17.98 10.81 -11.96
N VAL A 313 -16.81 10.71 -11.29
CA VAL A 313 -15.56 10.34 -11.95
C VAL A 313 -15.32 8.84 -11.84
N HIS A 314 -15.45 8.13 -12.96
CA HIS A 314 -15.15 6.72 -13.10
C HIS A 314 -13.73 6.53 -13.66
N CYS A 315 -12.75 6.47 -12.74
CA CYS A 315 -11.38 6.15 -13.10
C CYS A 315 -10.90 4.84 -12.45
N HIS A 316 -9.73 4.37 -12.85
CA HIS A 316 -9.07 3.19 -12.31
C HIS A 316 -7.54 3.34 -12.48
N MET A 317 -6.80 2.51 -11.76
CA MET A 317 -5.36 2.33 -11.97
C MET A 317 -5.11 0.85 -12.30
N PRO A 318 -4.30 0.53 -13.32
CA PRO A 318 -4.01 -0.85 -13.66
C PRO A 318 -2.98 -1.45 -12.71
N LEU A 319 -3.27 -2.64 -12.20
CA LEU A 319 -2.31 -3.53 -11.56
C LEU A 319 -1.72 -4.46 -12.62
N HIS A 320 -0.40 -4.44 -12.76
CA HIS A 320 0.35 -5.32 -13.64
C HIS A 320 1.02 -6.42 -12.82
N ILE A 321 0.72 -7.67 -13.15
CA ILE A 321 1.46 -8.83 -12.70
C ILE A 321 2.39 -9.25 -13.84
N ILE A 322 3.69 -9.08 -13.64
CA ILE A 322 4.71 -9.46 -14.62
C ILE A 322 5.45 -10.68 -14.07
N CYS A 323 5.38 -11.80 -14.79
CA CYS A 323 6.15 -12.99 -14.47
C CYS A 323 7.20 -13.23 -15.54
N GLY A 324 8.40 -13.64 -15.16
CA GLY A 324 9.43 -14.12 -16.08
C GLY A 324 10.29 -15.19 -15.43
N GLN A 325 10.87 -16.05 -16.24
CA GLN A 325 11.72 -17.14 -15.80
C GLN A 325 13.17 -16.81 -16.12
N LYS A 326 14.06 -16.96 -15.14
CA LYS A 326 15.49 -16.84 -15.42
C LYS A 326 15.91 -18.01 -16.33
N PRO A 327 16.68 -17.77 -17.41
CA PRO A 327 17.20 -18.84 -18.27
C PRO A 327 18.14 -19.78 -17.48
N GLU A 328 18.25 -21.03 -17.95
CA GLU A 328 19.05 -22.11 -17.33
C GLU A 328 20.54 -21.82 -17.17
#